data_AF-A0A7W8CYN5-F1
#
_entry.id   AF-A0A7W8CYN5-F1
#
_cell.length_a   1.000
_cell.length_b   1.000
_cell.length_c   1.000
_cell.angle_alpha   90.00
_cell.angle_beta   90.00
_cell.angle_gamma   90.00
#
_symmetry.space_group_name_H-M   'P 1'
#
loop_
_entity.id
_entity.type
_entity.pdbx_description
1 polymer ?
#
loop_
_entity_poly.entity_id
_entity_poly.type
_entity_poly.pdbx_seq_one_letter_code
_entity_poly.pdbx_strand_id
1 'polypeptide(L)'
;MKKLCETISSNGRQILEIIALIIVTSIPWVVDLQEIFKEYLTNQPISPDDFFWQAALRMGKPVASVILFFAVLIVIRKFNQGFVMNRKRVYHDYCYAWYWFCAKILEIKSCDLVLVPIHMQFKLVIRATFQEYPLDETEYPVVENESDSKVLETNQEDPTREINLVLEDTYEIEARQIPKSKQGYRTIKISRNSGADSSRHFSQKYIEAIIKCIRDLKGKVSVNVYATTNPMNTKHIAKRAFGLGERGNVEHLYVFQQSKDGRRRFEEKGKKIF
;
A
#
# COMPACT_ATOMS: atom_id res chain seq x y z
N MET A 1 -23.14 2.00 -7.89
CA MET A 1 -22.78 1.22 -9.10
C MET A 1 -21.47 1.65 -9.73
N LYS A 2 -21.28 2.92 -10.14
CA LYS A 2 -20.04 3.39 -10.82
C LYS A 2 -18.72 3.06 -10.08
N LYS A 3 -18.59 3.43 -8.80
CA LYS A 3 -17.39 3.15 -7.96
C LYS A 3 -17.07 1.64 -7.86
N LEU A 4 -18.10 0.80 -7.78
CA LEU A 4 -17.95 -0.65 -7.71
C LEU A 4 -17.46 -1.21 -9.06
N CYS A 5 -18.06 -0.77 -10.18
CA CYS A 5 -17.61 -1.18 -11.51
C CYS A 5 -16.16 -0.74 -11.78
N GLU A 6 -15.78 0.47 -11.37
CA GLU A 6 -14.41 0.97 -11.47
C GLU A 6 -13.44 0.12 -10.64
N THR A 7 -13.83 -0.24 -9.42
CA THR A 7 -13.04 -1.10 -8.52
C THR A 7 -12.84 -2.52 -9.10
N ILE A 8 -13.90 -3.11 -9.64
CA ILE A 8 -13.82 -4.41 -10.30
C ILE A 8 -12.95 -4.31 -11.55
N SER A 9 -13.16 -3.28 -12.37
CA SER A 9 -12.40 -3.05 -13.59
C SER A 9 -10.91 -2.86 -13.32
N SER A 10 -10.52 -2.13 -12.27
CA SER A 10 -9.12 -1.92 -11.90
C SER A 10 -8.44 -3.17 -11.33
N ASN A 11 -9.22 -4.13 -10.81
CA ASN A 11 -8.72 -5.39 -10.29
C ASN A 11 -9.06 -6.60 -11.18
N GLY A 12 -9.50 -6.35 -12.43
CA GLY A 12 -10.05 -7.39 -13.30
C GLY A 12 -9.06 -8.55 -13.52
N ARG A 13 -7.77 -8.25 -13.64
CA ARG A 13 -6.72 -9.27 -13.77
C ARG A 13 -6.63 -10.16 -12.53
N GLN A 14 -6.54 -9.56 -11.34
CA GLN A 14 -6.47 -10.30 -10.07
C GLN A 14 -7.72 -11.16 -9.87
N ILE A 15 -8.89 -10.61 -10.22
CA ILE A 15 -10.17 -11.32 -10.14
C ILE A 15 -10.18 -12.53 -11.10
N LEU A 16 -9.73 -12.35 -12.34
CA LEU A 16 -9.63 -13.45 -13.32
C LEU A 16 -8.63 -14.52 -12.88
N GLU A 17 -7.49 -14.14 -12.30
CA GLU A 17 -6.50 -15.06 -11.74
C GLU A 17 -7.09 -15.90 -10.60
N ILE A 18 -7.86 -15.27 -9.70
CA ILE A 18 -8.57 -15.98 -8.63
C ILE A 18 -9.64 -16.92 -9.19
N ILE A 19 -10.41 -16.47 -10.18
CA ILE A 19 -11.42 -17.31 -10.84
C ILE A 19 -10.75 -18.53 -11.52
N ALA A 20 -9.64 -18.32 -12.23
CA ALA A 20 -8.89 -19.40 -12.86
C ALA A 20 -8.38 -20.42 -11.82
N LEU A 21 -7.85 -19.95 -10.68
CA LEU A 21 -7.47 -20.83 -9.58
C LEU A 21 -8.64 -21.68 -9.07
N ILE A 22 -9.80 -21.06 -8.85
CA ILE A 22 -11.00 -21.75 -8.36
C ILE A 22 -11.47 -22.80 -9.37
N ILE A 23 -11.59 -22.43 -10.65
CA ILE A 23 -12.06 -23.33 -11.71
C ILE A 23 -11.13 -24.54 -11.82
N VAL A 24 -9.82 -24.31 -11.99
CA VAL A 24 -8.87 -25.41 -12.23
C VAL A 24 -8.76 -26.33 -11.01
N THR A 25 -8.78 -25.77 -9.79
CA THR A 25 -8.74 -26.56 -8.56
C THR A 25 -10.01 -27.41 -8.36
N SER A 26 -11.12 -27.00 -8.98
CA SER A 26 -12.41 -27.71 -8.91
C SER A 26 -12.55 -28.83 -9.94
N ILE A 27 -11.72 -28.87 -10.99
CA ILE A 27 -11.78 -29.90 -12.05
C ILE A 27 -11.82 -31.34 -11.50
N PRO A 28 -10.94 -31.75 -10.56
CA PRO A 28 -10.93 -33.12 -10.04
C PRO A 28 -12.22 -33.54 -9.32
N TRP A 29 -13.04 -32.58 -8.90
CA TRP A 29 -14.30 -32.85 -8.20
C TRP A 29 -15.44 -33.15 -9.17
N VAL A 30 -15.38 -32.57 -10.37
CA VAL A 30 -16.40 -32.72 -11.42
C VAL A 30 -16.03 -33.83 -12.40
N VAL A 31 -14.74 -34.10 -12.58
CA VAL A 31 -14.21 -35.00 -13.60
C VAL A 31 -13.37 -36.11 -12.97
N ASP A 32 -13.54 -37.35 -13.42
CA ASP A 32 -12.68 -38.46 -13.03
C ASP A 32 -11.37 -38.44 -13.82
N LEU A 33 -10.35 -37.83 -13.23
CA LEU A 33 -9.02 -37.76 -13.81
C LEU A 33 -8.34 -39.14 -13.92
N GLN A 34 -8.69 -40.11 -13.07
CA GLN A 34 -8.09 -41.45 -13.15
C GLN A 34 -8.59 -42.19 -14.38
N GLU A 35 -9.89 -42.09 -14.65
CA GLU A 35 -10.50 -42.72 -15.81
C GLU A 35 -9.97 -42.10 -17.11
N ILE A 36 -9.94 -40.76 -17.20
CA ILE A 36 -9.46 -40.06 -18.40
C ILE A 36 -8.01 -40.41 -18.73
N PHE A 37 -7.14 -40.52 -17.72
CA PHE A 37 -5.72 -40.79 -17.92
C PHE A 37 -5.35 -42.27 -17.70
N LYS A 38 -6.33 -43.19 -17.73
CA LYS A 38 -6.11 -44.61 -17.44
C LYS A 38 -5.05 -45.26 -18.32
N GLU A 39 -5.07 -44.99 -19.62
CA GLU A 39 -4.06 -45.52 -20.56
C GLU A 39 -2.66 -45.00 -20.26
N TYR A 40 -2.53 -43.70 -19.95
CA TYR A 40 -1.27 -43.09 -19.56
C TYR A 40 -0.71 -43.71 -18.26
N LEU A 41 -1.58 -43.88 -17.24
CA LEU A 41 -1.20 -44.46 -15.95
C LEU A 41 -0.82 -45.95 -16.04
N THR A 42 -1.36 -46.68 -17.01
CA THR A 42 -1.05 -48.11 -17.20
C THR A 42 0.29 -48.29 -17.91
N ASN A 43 0.60 -47.41 -18.86
CA ASN A 43 1.78 -47.53 -19.73
C ASN A 43 3.03 -46.83 -19.18
N GLN A 44 2.91 -46.01 -18.14
CA GLN A 44 4.04 -45.27 -17.55
C GLN A 44 4.30 -45.70 -16.10
N PRO A 45 5.50 -46.25 -15.80
CA PRO A 45 5.90 -46.51 -14.43
C PRO A 45 6.12 -45.20 -13.65
N ILE A 46 6.12 -45.31 -12.32
CA ILE A 46 6.39 -44.16 -11.45
C ILE A 46 7.83 -43.70 -11.66
N SER A 47 7.99 -42.51 -12.22
CA SER A 47 9.28 -41.83 -12.38
C SER A 47 9.38 -40.66 -11.40
N PRO A 48 10.56 -40.38 -10.82
CA PRO A 48 10.80 -39.18 -10.02
C PRO A 48 10.44 -37.88 -10.76
N ASP A 49 10.60 -37.84 -12.08
CA ASP A 49 10.42 -36.63 -12.88
C ASP A 49 8.93 -36.22 -13.00
N ASP A 50 8.03 -37.20 -13.05
CA ASP A 50 6.58 -36.99 -13.19
C ASP A 50 5.82 -37.24 -11.88
N PHE A 51 6.52 -37.37 -10.77
CA PHE A 51 5.96 -37.79 -9.48
C PHE A 51 4.71 -36.99 -9.09
N PHE A 52 4.73 -35.66 -9.24
CA PHE A 52 3.60 -34.80 -8.88
C PHE A 52 2.38 -35.04 -9.77
N TRP A 53 2.56 -35.20 -11.08
CA TRP A 53 1.44 -35.45 -11.99
C TRP A 53 0.86 -36.85 -11.79
N GLN A 54 1.72 -37.84 -11.57
CA GLN A 54 1.27 -39.18 -11.25
C GLN A 54 0.57 -39.24 -9.89
N ALA A 55 1.04 -38.49 -8.89
CA ALA A 55 0.37 -38.36 -7.59
C ALA A 55 -1.01 -37.70 -7.72
N ALA A 56 -1.12 -36.62 -8.51
CA ALA A 56 -2.38 -35.93 -8.79
C ALA A 56 -3.41 -36.88 -9.40
N LEU A 57 -2.98 -37.72 -10.35
CA LEU A 57 -3.86 -38.68 -10.99
C LEU A 57 -4.19 -39.87 -10.06
N ARG A 58 -3.20 -40.49 -9.39
CA ARG A 58 -3.39 -41.76 -8.66
C ARG A 58 -3.93 -41.62 -7.23
N MET A 59 -3.71 -40.51 -6.54
CA MET A 59 -3.98 -40.39 -5.08
C MET A 59 -5.35 -39.75 -4.75
N GLY A 60 -6.20 -39.58 -5.75
CA GLY A 60 -7.58 -39.13 -5.59
C GLY A 60 -7.79 -37.61 -5.66
N LYS A 61 -9.06 -37.21 -5.67
CA LYS A 61 -9.52 -35.85 -5.99
C LYS A 61 -8.87 -34.74 -5.14
N PRO A 62 -8.74 -34.86 -3.80
CA PRO A 62 -8.15 -33.81 -2.98
C PRO A 62 -6.67 -33.55 -3.31
N VAL A 63 -5.89 -34.62 -3.54
CA VAL A 63 -4.46 -34.50 -3.89
C VAL A 63 -4.31 -33.84 -5.25
N ALA A 64 -5.11 -34.25 -6.23
CA ALA A 64 -5.12 -33.64 -7.56
C ALA A 64 -5.44 -32.14 -7.50
N SER A 65 -6.45 -31.74 -6.71
CA SER A 65 -6.81 -30.33 -6.53
C SER A 65 -5.67 -29.50 -5.95
N VAL A 66 -4.99 -30.00 -4.92
CA VAL A 66 -3.85 -29.30 -4.30
C VAL A 66 -2.70 -29.12 -5.31
N ILE A 67 -2.37 -30.17 -6.05
CA ILE A 67 -1.28 -30.11 -7.05
C ILE A 67 -1.62 -29.14 -8.18
N LEU A 68 -2.85 -29.19 -8.69
CA LEU A 68 -3.33 -28.26 -9.71
C LEU A 68 -3.37 -26.81 -9.21
N PHE A 69 -3.79 -26.59 -7.96
CA PHE A 69 -3.77 -25.26 -7.34
C PHE A 69 -2.36 -24.65 -7.37
N PHE A 70 -1.35 -25.40 -6.90
CA PHE A 70 0.02 -24.91 -6.90
C PHE A 70 0.60 -24.73 -8.31
N ALA A 71 0.30 -25.65 -9.24
CA ALA A 71 0.73 -25.55 -10.62
C ALA A 71 0.20 -24.25 -11.27
N VAL A 72 -1.10 -23.98 -11.14
CA VAL A 72 -1.72 -22.75 -11.67
C VAL A 72 -1.19 -21.52 -10.94
N LEU A 73 -1.01 -21.58 -9.62
CA LEU A 73 -0.46 -20.47 -8.85
C LEU A 73 0.95 -20.10 -9.33
N ILE A 74 1.82 -21.10 -9.59
CA ILE A 74 3.16 -20.86 -10.15
C ILE A 74 3.07 -20.16 -11.51
N VAL A 75 2.15 -20.60 -12.38
CA VAL A 75 1.93 -19.98 -13.69
C VAL A 75 1.46 -18.53 -13.56
N ILE A 76 0.47 -18.26 -12.70
CA ILE A 76 -0.03 -16.90 -12.42
C ILE A 76 1.10 -16.00 -11.92
N ARG A 77 1.89 -16.48 -10.96
CA ARG A 77 3.03 -15.74 -10.41
C ARG A 77 4.06 -15.38 -11.47
N LYS A 78 4.33 -16.28 -12.42
CA LYS A 78 5.19 -15.97 -13.58
C LYS A 78 4.60 -14.87 -14.45
N PHE A 79 3.30 -14.92 -14.73
CA PHE A 79 2.63 -13.86 -15.49
C PHE A 79 2.64 -12.50 -14.77
N ASN A 80 2.70 -12.49 -13.44
CA ASN A 80 2.65 -11.27 -12.62
C ASN A 80 4.00 -10.55 -12.44
N GLN A 81 5.12 -11.13 -12.87
CA GLN A 81 6.46 -10.57 -12.66
C GLN A 81 6.64 -9.14 -13.17
N GLY A 82 6.01 -8.78 -14.29
CA GLY A 82 6.06 -7.42 -14.87
C GLY A 82 4.80 -6.59 -14.66
N PHE A 83 3.84 -7.07 -13.88
CA PHE A 83 2.57 -6.38 -13.68
C PHE A 83 2.68 -5.30 -12.59
N VAL A 84 2.16 -4.11 -12.89
CA VAL A 84 2.06 -3.00 -11.92
C VAL A 84 0.60 -2.80 -11.53
N MET A 85 0.31 -2.99 -10.24
CA MET A 85 -1.01 -2.76 -9.67
C MET A 85 -1.37 -1.26 -9.67
N ASN A 86 -2.66 -0.93 -9.70
CA ASN A 86 -3.20 0.45 -9.62
C ASN A 86 -2.88 1.38 -10.80
N ARG A 87 -2.57 0.86 -12.00
CA ARG A 87 -2.31 1.73 -13.17
C ARG A 87 -3.52 2.49 -13.72
N LYS A 88 -4.75 2.03 -13.46
CA LYS A 88 -5.96 2.74 -13.94
C LYS A 88 -6.15 4.01 -13.10
N ARG A 89 -6.54 5.12 -13.72
CA ARG A 89 -6.78 6.41 -13.03
C ARG A 89 -8.12 6.40 -12.26
N VAL A 90 -8.22 5.56 -11.23
CA VAL A 90 -9.36 5.46 -10.31
C VAL A 90 -8.87 5.56 -8.87
N TYR A 91 -9.76 5.89 -7.93
CA TYR A 91 -9.37 5.98 -6.52
C TYR A 91 -9.32 4.58 -5.88
N HIS A 92 -8.12 4.16 -5.45
CA HIS A 92 -7.83 2.81 -4.99
C HIS A 92 -8.04 2.67 -3.47
N ASP A 93 -9.31 2.69 -3.07
CA ASP A 93 -9.76 2.59 -1.68
C ASP A 93 -9.98 1.12 -1.28
N TYR A 94 -8.88 0.35 -1.20
CA TYR A 94 -8.90 -1.06 -0.84
C TYR A 94 -8.37 -1.31 0.57
N CYS A 95 -8.81 -2.38 1.21
CA CYS A 95 -8.26 -2.79 2.49
C CYS A 95 -6.82 -3.30 2.33
N TYR A 96 -6.03 -3.24 3.42
CA TYR A 96 -4.65 -3.72 3.41
C TYR A 96 -4.54 -5.21 3.07
N ALA A 97 -5.52 -6.02 3.50
CA ALA A 97 -5.52 -7.46 3.23
C ALA A 97 -5.54 -7.77 1.72
N TRP A 98 -6.22 -6.94 0.92
CA TRP A 98 -6.24 -7.08 -0.53
C TRP A 98 -4.85 -6.85 -1.13
N TYR A 99 -4.20 -5.74 -0.76
CA TYR A 99 -2.83 -5.46 -1.19
C TYR A 99 -1.84 -6.54 -0.76
N TRP A 100 -1.96 -7.02 0.48
CA TRP A 100 -1.13 -8.11 0.99
C TRP A 100 -1.34 -9.40 0.20
N PHE A 101 -2.58 -9.77 -0.11
CA PHE A 101 -2.91 -10.94 -0.92
C PHE A 101 -2.31 -10.83 -2.32
N CYS A 102 -2.48 -9.68 -2.99
CA CYS A 102 -1.90 -9.41 -4.30
C CYS A 102 -0.37 -9.52 -4.28
N ALA A 103 0.29 -8.98 -3.25
CA ALA A 103 1.74 -9.00 -3.14
C ALA A 103 2.31 -10.37 -2.76
N LYS A 104 1.67 -11.10 -1.83
CA LYS A 104 2.24 -12.34 -1.25
C LYS A 104 1.71 -13.62 -1.88
N ILE A 105 0.44 -13.66 -2.26
CA ILE A 105 -0.18 -14.85 -2.87
C ILE A 105 0.01 -14.80 -4.38
N LEU A 106 -0.42 -13.72 -5.03
CA LEU A 106 -0.32 -13.56 -6.49
C LEU A 106 1.07 -13.12 -6.97
N GLU A 107 1.98 -12.76 -6.05
CA GLU A 107 3.36 -12.33 -6.32
C GLU A 107 3.46 -11.11 -7.26
N ILE A 108 2.54 -10.16 -7.11
CA ILE A 108 2.66 -8.86 -7.80
C ILE A 108 3.74 -8.04 -7.09
N LYS A 109 4.78 -7.65 -7.84
CA LYS A 109 5.97 -6.99 -7.28
C LYS A 109 5.86 -5.48 -7.15
N SER A 110 5.05 -4.84 -7.99
CA SER A 110 5.03 -3.38 -8.12
C SER A 110 3.60 -2.82 -8.00
N CYS A 111 3.47 -1.69 -7.31
CA CYS A 111 2.19 -1.02 -7.08
C CYS A 111 2.33 0.49 -7.26
N ASP A 112 1.50 1.09 -8.11
CA ASP A 112 1.39 2.54 -8.21
C ASP A 112 0.66 3.10 -6.96
N LEU A 113 1.20 4.20 -6.41
CA LEU A 113 0.65 4.90 -5.24
C LEU A 113 -0.26 6.07 -5.62
N VAL A 114 -0.31 6.44 -6.90
CA VAL A 114 -1.21 7.48 -7.39
C VAL A 114 -2.67 7.09 -7.11
N LEU A 115 -3.45 8.05 -6.59
CA LEU A 115 -4.85 7.85 -6.21
C LEU A 115 -5.09 6.77 -5.14
N VAL A 116 -4.07 6.37 -4.40
CA VAL A 116 -4.19 5.56 -3.16
C VAL A 116 -4.39 6.52 -1.97
N PRO A 117 -5.30 6.23 -1.01
CA PRO A 117 -5.42 7.00 0.23
C PRO A 117 -4.08 7.19 0.95
N ILE A 118 -3.79 8.38 1.48
CA ILE A 118 -2.46 8.71 2.04
C ILE A 118 -2.09 7.74 3.17
N HIS A 119 -3.03 7.42 4.06
CA HIS A 119 -2.78 6.45 5.14
C HIS A 119 -2.39 5.07 4.59
N MET A 120 -2.94 4.66 3.43
CA MET A 120 -2.61 3.40 2.80
C MET A 120 -1.25 3.48 2.10
N GLN A 121 -0.89 4.61 1.48
CA GLN A 121 0.46 4.83 0.96
C GLN A 121 1.52 4.65 2.06
N PHE A 122 1.31 5.29 3.23
CA PHE A 122 2.17 5.10 4.40
C PHE A 122 2.25 3.62 4.79
N LYS A 123 1.10 2.95 4.93
CA LYS A 123 1.03 1.55 5.36
C LYS A 123 1.73 0.60 4.39
N LEU A 124 1.54 0.78 3.09
CA LEU A 124 2.16 -0.06 2.06
C LEU A 124 3.68 0.10 2.09
N VAL A 125 4.16 1.35 2.07
CA VAL A 125 5.59 1.68 2.00
C VAL A 125 6.34 1.26 3.27
N ILE A 126 5.82 1.61 4.46
CA ILE A 126 6.47 1.26 5.73
C ILE A 126 6.58 -0.26 5.91
N ARG A 127 5.56 -1.01 5.48
CA ARG A 127 5.55 -2.48 5.56
C ARG A 127 6.28 -3.16 4.41
N ALA A 128 6.88 -2.41 3.48
CA ALA A 128 7.48 -2.93 2.25
C ALA A 128 6.59 -4.00 1.58
N THR A 129 5.31 -3.66 1.40
CA THR A 129 4.30 -4.65 0.97
C THR A 129 4.60 -5.13 -0.44
N PHE A 130 4.99 -4.20 -1.31
CA PHE A 130 5.49 -4.43 -2.66
C PHE A 130 6.99 -4.16 -2.70
N GLN A 131 7.70 -4.77 -3.66
CA GLN A 131 9.12 -4.53 -3.87
C GLN A 131 9.35 -3.10 -4.39
N GLU A 132 8.46 -2.64 -5.25
CA GLU A 132 8.59 -1.35 -5.92
C GLU A 132 7.29 -0.55 -5.90
N TYR A 133 7.48 0.76 -5.83
CA TYR A 133 6.43 1.77 -6.00
C TYR A 133 6.84 2.70 -7.14
N PRO A 134 6.64 2.26 -8.41
CA PRO A 134 7.01 3.05 -9.57
C PRO A 134 6.12 4.30 -9.61
N LEU A 135 6.77 5.46 -9.68
CA LEU A 135 6.13 6.76 -9.83
C LEU A 135 6.86 7.46 -10.97
N ASP A 136 6.12 8.14 -11.84
CA ASP A 136 6.70 8.86 -12.96
C ASP A 136 7.42 10.12 -12.47
N GLU A 137 8.75 10.15 -12.58
CA GLU A 137 9.57 11.28 -12.14
C GLU A 137 9.28 12.55 -12.95
N THR A 138 8.76 12.42 -14.18
CA THR A 138 8.34 13.58 -14.99
C THR A 138 7.08 14.24 -14.45
N GLU A 139 6.23 13.50 -13.73
CA GLU A 139 5.06 14.06 -13.01
C GLU A 139 5.46 14.75 -11.70
N TYR A 140 6.68 14.51 -11.20
CA TYR A 140 7.22 15.07 -9.96
C TYR A 140 8.64 15.61 -10.17
N PRO A 141 8.82 16.65 -11.00
CA PRO A 141 10.14 17.18 -11.30
C PRO A 141 10.89 17.60 -10.04
N VAL A 142 12.22 17.67 -10.10
CA VAL A 142 13.03 18.26 -9.03
C VAL A 142 13.13 19.76 -9.30
N VAL A 143 12.89 20.58 -8.28
CA VAL A 143 13.06 22.03 -8.38
C VAL A 143 14.43 22.41 -7.86
N GLU A 144 15.25 23.01 -8.74
CA GLU A 144 16.54 23.57 -8.35
C GLU A 144 16.33 24.84 -7.49
N ASN A 145 17.18 25.02 -6.48
CA ASN A 145 17.14 26.17 -5.56
C ASN A 145 15.81 26.35 -4.80
N GLU A 146 15.13 25.25 -4.48
CA GLU A 146 13.93 25.28 -3.64
C GLU A 146 14.21 25.97 -2.29
N SER A 147 13.27 26.79 -1.79
CA SER A 147 13.36 27.41 -0.47
C SER A 147 13.24 26.38 0.65
N ASP A 148 13.76 26.70 1.84
CA ASP A 148 13.61 25.82 2.99
C ASP A 148 12.16 25.75 3.45
N SER A 149 11.74 24.58 3.91
CA SER A 149 10.38 24.38 4.42
C SER A 149 10.16 25.12 5.72
N LYS A 150 9.00 25.77 5.84
CA LYS A 150 8.60 26.50 7.04
C LYS A 150 8.13 25.51 8.10
N VAL A 151 8.73 25.58 9.29
CA VAL A 151 8.33 24.82 10.47
C VAL A 151 7.68 25.77 11.47
N LEU A 152 6.48 25.44 11.91
CA LEU A 152 5.73 26.14 12.95
C LEU A 152 5.33 25.17 14.04
N GLU A 153 5.53 25.53 15.30
CA GLU A 153 5.08 24.75 16.45
C GLU A 153 4.04 25.51 17.25
N THR A 154 2.94 24.83 17.60
CA THR A 154 1.89 25.34 18.48
C THR A 154 1.62 24.36 19.62
N ASN A 155 1.05 24.85 20.72
CA ASN A 155 0.75 24.05 21.93
C ASN A 155 2.00 23.33 22.48
N GLN A 156 3.12 24.04 22.61
CA GLN A 156 4.41 23.43 23.00
C GLN A 156 4.41 22.79 24.39
N GLU A 157 3.60 23.33 25.30
CA GLU A 157 3.37 22.82 26.64
C GLU A 157 2.32 21.69 26.60
N ASP A 158 2.73 20.48 26.19
CA ASP A 158 1.86 19.32 26.25
C ASP A 158 2.50 18.22 27.12
N PRO A 159 1.88 17.84 28.25
CA PRO A 159 2.33 16.72 29.08
C PRO A 159 2.09 15.36 28.41
N THR A 160 1.31 15.30 27.32
CA THR A 160 1.00 14.04 26.64
C THR A 160 2.13 13.58 25.73
N ARG A 161 2.32 12.27 25.62
CA ARG A 161 3.24 11.65 24.64
C ARG A 161 2.59 11.56 23.25
N GLU A 162 1.64 12.42 22.92
CA GLU A 162 0.91 12.41 21.66
C GLU A 162 1.06 13.77 20.98
N ILE A 163 1.40 13.77 19.69
CA ILE A 163 1.62 15.00 18.93
C ILE A 163 0.87 14.96 17.60
N ASN A 164 0.54 16.13 17.08
CA ASN A 164 0.11 16.28 15.71
C ASN A 164 1.28 16.68 14.83
N LEU A 165 1.39 16.04 13.67
CA LEU A 165 2.27 16.42 12.59
C LEU A 165 1.43 16.81 11.38
N VAL A 166 1.48 18.08 11.01
CA VAL A 166 0.75 18.63 9.85
C VAL A 166 1.75 18.82 8.71
N LEU A 167 1.50 18.15 7.59
CA LEU A 167 2.36 18.06 6.42
C LEU A 167 1.69 18.74 5.22
N GLU A 168 2.05 20.00 4.99
CA GLU A 168 1.55 20.81 3.87
C GLU A 168 2.52 20.80 2.69
N ASP A 169 2.10 20.13 1.62
CA ASP A 169 2.87 20.02 0.39
C ASP A 169 2.11 20.61 -0.80
N THR A 170 0.94 20.06 -1.13
CA THR A 170 0.15 20.54 -2.28
C THR A 170 -0.93 21.55 -1.90
N TYR A 171 -1.45 21.48 -0.66
CA TYR A 171 -2.51 22.37 -0.17
C TYR A 171 -2.29 22.69 1.30
N GLU A 172 -2.74 23.87 1.72
CA GLU A 172 -2.81 24.25 3.12
C GLU A 172 -3.86 23.42 3.88
N ILE A 173 -3.57 23.21 5.15
CA ILE A 173 -4.32 22.53 6.20
C ILE A 173 -4.56 23.56 7.32
N GLU A 174 -5.82 23.95 7.44
CA GLU A 174 -6.30 24.83 8.49
C GLU A 174 -6.56 24.05 9.78
N ALA A 175 -6.33 24.68 10.94
CA ALA A 175 -6.55 24.04 12.25
C ALA A 175 -7.97 23.47 12.42
N ARG A 176 -8.98 24.14 11.85
CA ARG A 176 -10.39 23.69 11.90
C ARG A 176 -10.69 22.41 11.09
N GLN A 177 -9.76 21.96 10.25
CA GLN A 177 -9.86 20.70 9.51
C GLN A 177 -9.40 19.51 10.35
N ILE A 178 -8.58 19.75 11.38
CA ILE A 178 -8.13 18.74 12.35
C ILE A 178 -9.29 18.38 13.29
N PRO A 179 -9.50 17.12 13.68
CA PRO A 179 -10.52 16.73 14.63
C PRO A 179 -10.44 17.51 15.94
N LYS A 180 -11.58 17.94 16.50
CA LYS A 180 -11.62 18.76 17.73
C LYS A 180 -10.88 18.10 18.89
N SER A 181 -10.98 16.77 19.00
CA SER A 181 -10.31 15.96 20.03
C SER A 181 -8.78 15.98 19.93
N LYS A 182 -8.22 16.42 18.80
CA LYS A 182 -6.78 16.46 18.54
C LYS A 182 -6.21 17.87 18.47
N GLN A 183 -7.04 18.91 18.29
CA GLN A 183 -6.59 20.30 18.13
C GLN A 183 -5.79 20.87 19.33
N GLY A 184 -5.98 20.32 20.53
CA GLY A 184 -5.27 20.77 21.73
C GLY A 184 -3.84 20.25 21.88
N TYR A 185 -3.44 19.24 21.11
CA TYR A 185 -2.11 18.64 21.27
C TYR A 185 -0.99 19.50 20.70
N ARG A 186 0.24 19.27 21.19
CA ARG A 186 1.45 19.80 20.56
C ARG A 186 1.43 19.50 19.07
N THR A 187 1.49 20.55 18.25
CA THR A 187 1.35 20.45 16.80
C THR A 187 2.59 21.02 16.13
N ILE A 188 3.28 20.18 15.36
CA ILE A 188 4.37 20.57 14.49
C ILE A 188 3.81 20.62 13.07
N LYS A 189 3.82 21.82 12.48
CA LYS A 189 3.34 22.07 11.13
C LYS A 189 4.52 22.38 10.23
N ILE A 190 4.72 21.54 9.22
CA ILE A 190 5.80 21.66 8.24
C ILE A 190 5.17 21.94 6.89
N SER A 191 5.54 23.07 6.30
CA SER A 191 4.95 23.58 5.06
C SER A 191 6.04 23.80 4.04
N ARG A 192 5.97 23.10 2.91
CA ARG A 192 6.85 23.35 1.76
C ARG A 192 6.50 24.69 1.10
N ASN A 193 5.22 25.02 1.11
CA ASN A 193 4.68 26.16 0.37
C ASN A 193 4.42 27.35 1.31
N SER A 194 4.83 28.55 0.91
CA SER A 194 4.50 29.83 1.56
C SER A 194 3.16 30.42 1.09
N GLY A 195 2.30 29.59 0.48
CA GLY A 195 0.94 29.91 0.07
C GLY A 195 0.75 30.20 -1.42
N ALA A 196 1.80 30.14 -2.26
CA ALA A 196 1.75 30.57 -3.66
C ALA A 196 2.02 29.46 -4.71
N ASP A 197 2.68 28.37 -4.34
CA ASP A 197 3.12 27.32 -5.29
C ASP A 197 2.46 25.95 -5.01
N SER A 198 1.29 25.72 -5.62
CA SER A 198 0.62 24.42 -5.56
C SER A 198 1.17 23.39 -6.56
N SER A 199 2.36 23.61 -7.13
CA SER A 199 2.96 22.67 -8.08
C SER A 199 3.24 21.32 -7.41
N ARG A 200 3.05 20.26 -8.18
CA ARG A 200 3.38 18.89 -7.75
C ARG A 200 4.80 18.62 -8.19
N HIS A 201 5.73 18.56 -7.22
CA HIS A 201 7.13 18.29 -7.48
C HIS A 201 7.75 17.53 -6.31
N PHE A 202 8.88 16.87 -6.56
CA PHE A 202 9.64 16.20 -5.53
C PHE A 202 10.48 17.21 -4.74
N SER A 203 10.39 17.18 -3.41
CA SER A 203 11.12 18.12 -2.55
C SER A 203 11.97 17.39 -1.52
N GLN A 204 13.28 17.38 -1.77
CA GLN A 204 14.26 16.79 -0.86
C GLN A 204 14.36 17.58 0.45
N LYS A 205 14.27 18.91 0.39
CA LYS A 205 14.32 19.81 1.56
C LYS A 205 13.14 19.60 2.49
N TYR A 206 11.94 19.44 1.94
CA TYR A 206 10.73 19.16 2.71
C TYR A 206 10.83 17.82 3.44
N ILE A 207 11.30 16.78 2.75
CA ILE A 207 11.52 15.46 3.36
C ILE A 207 12.56 15.53 4.48
N GLU A 208 13.64 16.28 4.30
CA GLU A 208 14.69 16.45 5.32
C GLU A 208 14.20 17.22 6.55
N ALA A 209 13.42 18.27 6.37
CA ALA A 209 12.79 19.00 7.46
C ALA A 209 11.90 18.07 8.30
N ILE A 210 11.08 17.23 7.66
CA ILE A 210 10.25 16.24 8.34
C ILE A 210 11.11 15.21 9.10
N ILE A 211 12.15 14.67 8.45
CA ILE A 211 13.05 13.70 9.09
C ILE A 211 13.70 14.32 10.33
N LYS A 212 14.19 15.56 10.24
CA LYS A 212 14.80 16.27 11.35
C LYS A 212 13.81 16.44 12.50
N CYS A 213 12.61 16.97 12.24
CA CYS A 213 11.57 17.14 13.24
C CYS A 213 11.20 15.81 13.94
N ILE A 214 11.07 14.71 13.19
CA ILE A 214 10.75 13.39 13.76
C ILE A 214 11.91 12.85 14.62
N ARG A 215 13.16 13.06 14.21
CA ARG A 215 14.34 12.64 14.98
C ARG A 215 14.53 13.45 16.26
N ASP A 216 14.17 14.73 16.24
CA ASP A 216 14.29 15.62 17.39
C ASP A 216 13.18 15.40 18.44
N LEU A 217 12.19 14.55 18.16
CA LEU A 217 11.18 14.15 19.13
C LEU A 217 11.83 13.41 20.31
N LYS A 218 11.50 13.83 21.53
CA LYS A 218 12.06 13.26 22.76
C LYS A 218 11.22 12.11 23.27
N GLY A 219 11.83 10.93 23.39
CA GLY A 219 11.19 9.73 23.92
C GLY A 219 10.24 9.06 22.93
N LYS A 220 9.55 8.02 23.39
CA LYS A 220 8.55 7.28 22.62
C LYS A 220 7.23 8.05 22.58
N VAL A 221 6.84 8.53 21.40
CA VAL A 221 5.62 9.33 21.21
C VAL A 221 4.68 8.73 20.16
N SER A 222 3.38 9.00 20.33
CA SER A 222 2.34 8.75 19.33
C SER A 222 2.24 9.96 18.40
N VAL A 223 2.27 9.72 17.09
CA VAL A 223 2.23 10.78 16.08
C VAL A 223 0.95 10.65 15.25
N ASN A 224 0.17 11.73 15.21
CA ASN A 224 -0.99 11.91 14.35
C ASN A 224 -0.60 12.72 13.12
N VAL A 225 -0.55 12.08 11.95
CA VAL A 225 -0.20 12.73 10.69
C VAL A 225 -1.44 13.19 9.95
N TYR A 226 -1.44 14.48 9.58
CA TYR A 226 -2.40 15.13 8.69
C TYR A 226 -1.62 15.63 7.48
N ALA A 227 -1.91 15.13 6.28
CA ALA A 227 -1.07 15.39 5.12
C ALA A 227 -1.85 15.69 3.85
N THR A 228 -1.30 16.60 3.05
CA THR A 228 -1.71 16.91 1.67
C THR A 228 -0.55 16.67 0.70
N THR A 229 0.20 15.58 0.95
CA THR A 229 1.42 15.22 0.23
C THR A 229 1.14 14.54 -1.10
N ASN A 230 1.98 14.82 -2.10
CA ASN A 230 1.97 14.06 -3.33
C ASN A 230 2.53 12.63 -3.12
N PRO A 231 2.24 11.66 -4.01
CA PRO A 231 2.69 10.27 -3.82
C PRO A 231 4.21 10.10 -3.72
N MET A 232 4.99 10.90 -4.44
CA MET A 232 6.46 10.84 -4.40
C MET A 232 6.97 11.25 -3.03
N ASN A 233 6.59 12.44 -2.56
CA ASN A 233 6.98 12.91 -1.22
C ASN A 233 6.46 11.96 -0.13
N THR A 234 5.22 11.48 -0.24
CA THR A 234 4.62 10.51 0.70
C THR A 234 5.46 9.23 0.81
N LYS A 235 5.88 8.65 -0.33
CA LYS A 235 6.74 7.46 -0.38
C LYS A 235 8.05 7.71 0.36
N HIS A 236 8.71 8.83 0.12
CA HIS A 236 9.99 9.14 0.76
C HIS A 236 9.84 9.47 2.25
N ILE A 237 8.80 10.20 2.65
CA ILE A 237 8.48 10.48 4.06
C ILE A 237 8.20 9.18 4.80
N ALA A 238 7.28 8.36 4.30
CA ALA A 238 6.91 7.10 4.92
C ALA A 238 8.14 6.18 5.09
N LYS A 239 8.98 6.04 4.05
CA LYS A 239 10.17 5.20 4.09
C LYS A 239 11.26 5.75 5.01
N ARG A 240 11.58 7.05 4.93
CA ARG A 240 12.79 7.62 5.56
C ARG A 240 12.55 8.23 6.94
N ALA A 241 11.36 8.77 7.20
CA ALA A 241 11.02 9.35 8.50
C ALA A 241 10.39 8.31 9.44
N PHE A 242 9.57 7.40 8.91
CA PHE A 242 8.79 6.45 9.72
C PHE A 242 9.14 4.97 9.51
N GLY A 243 9.82 4.62 8.41
CA GLY A 243 10.26 3.26 8.09
C GLY A 243 11.54 2.82 8.82
N LEU A 244 11.82 3.37 10.01
CA LEU A 244 13.05 3.12 10.78
C LEU A 244 12.99 1.84 11.64
N GLY A 245 11.89 1.09 11.58
CA GLY A 245 11.64 -0.04 12.48
C GLY A 245 11.57 0.41 13.93
N GLU A 246 12.14 -0.37 14.84
CA GLU A 246 12.14 -0.07 16.29
C GLU A 246 13.17 0.99 16.72
N ARG A 247 13.90 1.58 15.77
CA ARG A 247 15.00 2.55 16.06
C ARG A 247 14.54 4.01 16.08
N GLY A 248 13.24 4.27 15.92
CA GLY A 248 12.67 5.62 15.92
C GLY A 248 12.11 6.05 17.28
N ASN A 249 11.88 7.36 17.41
CA ASN A 249 11.21 7.97 18.57
C ASN A 249 9.66 7.87 18.49
N VAL A 250 9.12 7.30 17.41
CA VAL A 250 7.68 7.14 17.19
C VAL A 250 7.25 5.73 17.59
N GLU A 251 6.40 5.64 18.60
CA GLU A 251 5.85 4.36 19.10
C GLU A 251 4.58 3.96 18.35
N HIS A 252 3.70 4.92 18.11
CA HIS A 252 2.48 4.71 17.32
C HIS A 252 2.35 5.77 16.24
N LEU A 253 1.99 5.33 15.05
CA LEU A 253 1.74 6.21 13.91
C LEU A 253 0.30 6.09 13.46
N TYR A 254 -0.43 7.20 13.53
CA TYR A 254 -1.78 7.33 13.00
C TYR A 254 -1.77 8.29 11.84
N VAL A 255 -2.34 7.90 10.71
CA VAL A 255 -2.50 8.79 9.55
C VAL A 255 -3.98 9.05 9.32
N PHE A 256 -4.34 10.32 9.29
CA PHE A 256 -5.72 10.76 9.15
C PHE A 256 -6.04 10.98 7.68
N GLN A 257 -7.13 10.37 7.20
CA GLN A 257 -7.58 10.57 5.84
C GLN A 257 -8.40 11.86 5.75
N GLN A 258 -8.08 12.70 4.76
CA GLN A 258 -8.86 13.90 4.47
C GLN A 258 -10.09 13.56 3.64
N SER A 259 -11.24 14.14 3.98
CA SER A 259 -12.44 14.08 3.17
C SER A 259 -12.28 14.88 1.87
N LYS A 260 -12.94 14.42 0.81
CA LYS A 260 -13.00 15.12 -0.48
C LYS A 260 -14.09 16.19 -0.51
N ASP A 261 -15.01 16.17 0.46
CA ASP A 261 -16.21 16.98 0.48
C ASP A 261 -16.09 18.22 1.38
N GLY A 262 -16.87 19.25 1.05
CA GLY A 262 -17.00 20.48 1.84
C GLY A 262 -15.66 21.12 2.14
N ARG A 263 -15.39 21.37 3.43
CA ARG A 263 -14.14 21.99 3.90
C ARG A 263 -12.95 21.03 3.99
N ARG A 264 -13.06 19.82 3.42
CA ARG A 264 -11.98 18.80 3.43
C ARG A 264 -11.45 18.52 4.84
N ARG A 265 -12.36 18.27 5.79
CA ARG A 265 -11.99 17.89 7.16
C ARG A 265 -11.33 16.52 7.17
N PHE A 266 -10.43 16.31 8.11
CA PHE A 266 -9.88 14.99 8.39
C PHE A 266 -10.90 14.14 9.15
N GLU A 267 -10.85 12.83 8.95
CA GLU A 267 -11.67 11.86 9.71
C GLU A 267 -11.47 12.02 11.23
N GLU A 268 -12.49 11.76 12.03
CA GLU A 268 -12.39 11.83 13.51
C GLU A 268 -11.41 10.79 14.10
N LYS A 269 -11.14 9.70 13.36
CA LYS A 269 -10.26 8.61 13.80
C LYS A 269 -9.14 8.38 12.78
N GLY A 270 -7.91 8.44 13.24
CA GLY A 270 -6.73 8.11 12.45
C GLY A 270 -6.64 6.61 12.16
N LYS A 271 -6.05 6.25 11.01
CA LYS A 271 -5.76 4.85 10.68
C LYS A 271 -4.39 4.50 11.27
N LYS A 272 -4.36 3.51 12.17
CA LYS A 272 -3.11 3.02 12.76
C LYS A 272 -2.25 2.31 11.71
N ILE A 273 -0.99 2.71 11.64
CA ILE A 273 0.02 2.13 10.74
C ILE A 273 0.85 1.08 11.50
N PHE A 274 1.41 1.47 12.64
CA PHE A 274 2.05 0.64 13.67
C PHE A 274 1.83 1.24 15.06
#